data_AF-A0A970ENL3-F1
#
_entry.id   AF-A0A970ENL3-F1
#
_cell.length_a   1.000
_cell.length_b   1.000
_cell.length_c   1.000
_cell.angle_alpha   90.00
_cell.angle_beta   90.00
_cell.angle_gamma   90.00
#
_symmetry.space_group_name_H-M   'P 1'
#
loop_
_entity.id
_entity.type
_entity.pdbx_description
1 polymer ?
#
loop_
_entity_poly.entity_id
_entity_poly.type
_entity_poly.pdbx_seq_one_letter_code
_entity_poly.pdbx_strand_id
1 'polypeptide(L)' 'TVFQLMGGLRSGMGYCGAKDIPTLMATARFIRITSAGVTESHPHDIQITKEAPNYRI' A
#
# COMPACT_ATOMS: atom_id res chain seq x y z
N THR A 1 6.68 -4.09 13.99
CA THR A 1 7.06 -3.14 12.92
C THR A 1 7.57 -3.86 11.69
N VAL A 2 8.65 -4.65 11.76
CA VAL A 2 9.17 -5.42 10.60
C VAL A 2 8.12 -6.36 9.99
N PHE A 3 7.32 -7.04 10.82
CA PHE A 3 6.26 -7.92 10.34
C PHE A 3 5.22 -7.20 9.45
N GLN A 4 4.78 -6.01 9.86
CA GLN A 4 3.80 -5.22 9.12
C GLN A 4 4.38 -4.68 7.80
N LEU A 5 5.65 -4.26 7.81
CA LEU A 5 6.35 -3.83 6.60
C LEU A 5 6.51 -4.98 5.60
N MET A 6 6.94 -6.16 6.07
CA MET A 6 7.06 -7.35 5.23
C MET A 6 5.71 -7.83 4.71
N GLY A 7 4.66 -7.76 5.53
CA GLY A 7 3.29 -8.09 5.14
C GLY A 7 2.76 -7.17 4.03
N GLY A 8 2.94 -5.86 4.19
CA GLY A 8 2.56 -4.88 3.17
C GLY A 8 3.28 -5.08 1.84
N LEU A 9 4.60 -5.30 1.86
CA LEU A 9 5.37 -5.60 0.66
C LEU A 9 4.88 -6.86 -0.06
N ARG A 10 4.67 -7.96 0.67
CA ARG A 10 4.17 -9.22 0.09
C ARG A 10 2.77 -9.07 -0.49
N SER A 11 1.89 -8.33 0.18
CA SER A 11 0.55 -8.04 -0.33
C SER A 11 0.62 -7.26 -1.64
N GLY A 12 1.42 -6.19 -1.70
CA GLY A 12 1.65 -5.42 -2.93
C GLY A 12 2.25 -6.25 -4.07
N MET A 13 3.27 -7.07 -3.78
CA MET A 13 3.84 -8.02 -4.73
C MET A 13 2.79 -9.00 -5.29
N GLY A 14 1.86 -9.46 -4.44
CA GLY A 14 0.74 -10.30 -4.85
C GLY A 14 -0.19 -9.59 -5.85
N TYR A 15 -0.59 -8.35 -5.58
CA TYR A 15 -1.40 -7.54 -6.50
C TYR A 15 -0.68 -7.27 -7.83
N CYS A 16 0.64 -7.10 -7.81
CA CYS A 16 1.45 -6.88 -9.01
C CYS A 16 1.84 -8.20 -9.72
N GLY A 17 1.48 -9.37 -9.20
CA GLY A 17 1.90 -10.67 -9.74
C GLY A 17 3.42 -10.91 -9.73
N ALA A 18 4.14 -10.25 -8.81
CA ALA A 18 5.59 -10.33 -8.70
C ALA A 18 6.03 -11.39 -7.68
N LYS A 19 6.74 -12.41 -8.14
CA LYS A 19 7.24 -13.50 -7.27
C LYS A 19 8.42 -13.09 -6.37
N ASP A 20 9.17 -12.07 -6.76
CA ASP A 20 10.35 -11.56 -6.07
C ASP A 20 10.54 -10.04 -6.32
N ILE A 21 11.45 -9.42 -5.57
CA ILE A 21 11.73 -7.98 -5.65
C ILE A 21 12.25 -7.56 -7.03
N PRO A 22 13.21 -8.26 -7.66
CA PRO A 22 13.65 -7.92 -9.01
C PRO A 22 12.52 -7.94 -10.03
N THR A 23 11.62 -8.94 -9.96
CA THR A 23 10.44 -9.02 -10.84
C THR A 23 9.54 -7.82 -10.61
N LEU A 24 9.25 -7.46 -9.35
CA LEU A 24 8.44 -6.28 -9.03
C LEU A 24 9.06 -5.01 -9.63
N MET A 25 10.37 -4.81 -9.44
CA MET A 25 11.07 -3.63 -9.96
C MET A 25 11.05 -3.56 -11.49
N ALA A 26 11.09 -4.70 -12.18
CA ALA A 26 11.11 -4.76 -13.63
C ALA A 26 9.72 -4.61 -14.27
N THR A 27 8.66 -5.10 -13.62
CA THR A 27 7.33 -5.22 -14.23
C THR A 27 6.26 -4.30 -13.64
N ALA A 28 6.51 -3.70 -12.46
CA ALA A 28 5.55 -2.80 -11.84
C ALA A 28 5.25 -1.59 -12.73
N ARG A 29 3.98 -1.18 -12.74
CA ARG A 29 3.51 -0.01 -13.48
C ARG A 29 2.91 0.98 -12.52
N PHE A 30 3.30 2.23 -12.69
CA PHE A 30 2.73 3.35 -11.95
C PHE A 30 1.79 4.14 -12.86
N ILE A 31 0.78 4.74 -12.23
CA ILE A 31 -0.07 5.75 -12.86
C ILE A 31 0.05 7.04 -12.07
N ARG A 32 -0.12 8.17 -12.75
CA ARG A 32 -0.19 9.46 -12.10
C ARG A 32 -1.60 9.67 -11.53
N ILE A 33 -1.68 10.04 -10.26
CA ILE A 33 -2.93 10.41 -9.59
C ILE A 33 -2.96 11.91 -9.27
N THR A 34 -4.16 12.43 -9.04
CA THR A 34 -4.38 13.82 -8.61
C THR A 34 -4.28 13.93 -7.09
N SER A 35 -4.26 15.17 -6.57
CA SER A 35 -4.38 15.41 -5.12
C SER A 35 -5.68 14.82 -4.54
N ALA A 36 -6.79 14.92 -5.27
CA ALA A 36 -8.05 14.30 -4.88
C ALA A 36 -7.92 12.77 -4.77
N GLY A 37 -7.20 12.13 -5.70
CA GLY A 37 -6.93 10.69 -5.64
C GLY A 37 -6.06 10.28 -4.45
N VAL A 38 -5.18 11.16 -3.96
CA VAL A 38 -4.41 10.91 -2.73
C VAL A 38 -5.34 10.90 -1.52
N THR A 39 -6.25 11.88 -1.41
CA THR A 39 -7.26 11.92 -0.34
C THR A 39 -8.17 10.69 -0.39
N GLU A 40 -8.62 10.31 -1.59
CA GLU A 40 -9.45 9.11 -1.81
C GLU A 40 -8.73 7.82 -1.39
N SER A 41 -7.42 7.72 -1.62
CA SER A 41 -6.67 6.51 -1.29
C SER A 41 -6.51 6.27 0.23
N HIS A 42 -6.59 7.33 1.04
CA HIS A 42 -6.55 7.22 2.49
C HIS A 42 -7.98 7.05 3.04
N PRO A 43 -8.18 6.41 4.20
CA PRO A 43 -9.44 6.49 4.94
C PRO A 43 -9.96 7.94 5.01
N HIS A 44 -11.16 8.14 4.49
CA HIS A 44 -11.86 9.43 4.46
C HIS A 44 -13.32 9.24 4.90
N ASP A 45 -13.95 10.31 5.37
CA ASP A 45 -15.36 10.36 5.83
C ASP A 45 -15.72 9.38 6.97
N ILE A 46 -14.73 8.98 7.78
CA ILE A 46 -14.89 8.09 8.92
C ILE A 46 -14.07 8.55 10.13
N GLN A 47 -14.53 8.21 11.34
CA GLN A 47 -13.76 8.38 12.56
C GLN A 47 -13.06 7.06 12.93
N ILE A 48 -11.73 7.09 13.05
CA ILE A 48 -10.93 5.93 13.47
C ILE A 48 -11.11 5.74 14.98
N THR A 49 -11.77 4.65 15.38
CA THR A 49 -12.05 4.33 16.79
C THR A 49 -11.04 3.38 17.42
N LYS A 50 -10.20 2.75 16.60
CA LYS A 50 -9.12 1.84 17.01
C LYS A 50 -7.92 2.03 16.11
N GLU A 51 -6.73 2.05 16.71
CA GLU A 51 -5.49 2.15 15.95
C GLU A 51 -5.20 0.87 15.17
N ALA A 52 -4.83 1.02 13.91
CA ALA A 52 -4.37 -0.08 13.09
C ALA A 52 -2.84 -0.25 13.23
N PRO A 53 -2.33 -1.49 13.30
CA PRO A 53 -0.90 -1.74 13.53
C PRO A 53 0.01 -1.35 12.36
N ASN A 54 -0.56 -1.07 11.19
CA ASN A 54 0.10 -0.76 9.92
C ASN A 54 -0.32 0.60 9.32
N TYR A 55 -1.16 1.37 10.00
CA TYR A 55 -1.63 2.67 9.50
C TYR A 55 -1.57 3.68 10.64
N ARG A 56 -0.48 4.46 10.66
CA ARG A 56 -0.23 5.55 11.62
C ARG A 56 -0.32 6.86 10.85
N ILE A 57 -1.22 7.74 11.27
CA ILE A 57 -1.36 9.10 10.76
C ILE A 57 -0.34 10.01 11.45
#